data_AF-A0A2S8P254-F1
#
_entry.id   AF-A0A2S8P254-F1
#
_cell.length_a   1.000
_cell.length_b   1.000
_cell.length_c   1.000
_cell.angle_alpha   90.00
_cell.angle_beta   90.00
_cell.angle_gamma   90.00
#
_symmetry.space_group_name_H-M   'P 1'
#
loop_
_entity.id
_entity.type
_entity.pdbx_description
1 polymer ?
#
loop_
_entity_poly.entity_id
_entity_poly.type
_entity_poly.pdbx_seq_one_letter_code
_entity_poly.pdbx_strand_id
1 'polypeptide(L)'
;MKKIVLILCMLPLLIWIQGCAPATYEIEGYTGSSINPDILVPSNAKFIETKVYSDHPTLKEGATYELKHIGGEQGLYPPTDYFQKLRDTGWVELEEERLGHVHFLEKDDTVIAIEIREDNFEIFTMNNDADI
;
A
#
# COMPACT_ATOMS: atom_id res chain seq x y z
N MET A 1 -40.91 -29.74 28.42
CA MET A 1 -40.67 -28.28 28.37
C MET A 1 -39.21 -27.89 28.65
N LYS A 2 -38.53 -28.49 29.66
CA LYS A 2 -37.11 -28.21 29.99
C LYS A 2 -36.10 -28.31 28.84
N LYS A 3 -36.30 -29.21 27.87
CA LYS A 3 -35.37 -29.41 26.73
C LYS A 3 -35.49 -28.33 25.64
N ILE A 4 -36.66 -27.70 25.50
CA ILE A 4 -36.91 -26.64 24.48
C ILE A 4 -36.32 -25.31 24.95
N VAL A 5 -36.36 -25.04 26.26
CA VAL A 5 -35.75 -23.84 26.86
C VAL A 5 -34.22 -23.85 26.69
N LEU A 6 -33.58 -25.01 26.79
CA LEU A 6 -32.14 -25.14 26.60
C LEU A 6 -31.69 -24.83 25.16
N ILE A 7 -32.51 -25.23 24.17
CA ILE A 7 -32.26 -24.96 22.74
C ILE A 7 -32.50 -23.48 22.42
N LEU A 8 -33.53 -22.87 23.03
CA LEU A 8 -33.87 -21.45 22.84
C LEU A 8 -32.82 -20.51 23.45
N CYS A 9 -32.15 -20.92 24.54
CA CYS A 9 -31.06 -20.15 25.16
C CYS A 9 -29.71 -20.24 24.42
N MET A 10 -29.51 -21.23 23.54
CA MET A 10 -28.28 -21.38 22.73
C MET A 10 -28.34 -20.63 21.40
N LEU A 11 -29.54 -20.32 20.91
CA LEU A 11 -29.75 -19.63 19.63
C LEU A 11 -29.15 -18.20 19.54
N PRO A 12 -29.10 -17.37 20.61
CA PRO A 12 -28.51 -16.05 20.53
C PRO A 12 -26.97 -16.03 20.51
N LEU A 13 -26.28 -17.13 20.80
CA LEU A 13 -24.81 -17.20 20.72
C LEU A 13 -24.29 -17.25 19.27
N LEU A 14 -25.12 -17.68 18.32
CA LEU A 14 -24.74 -17.78 16.90
C LEU A 14 -24.74 -16.42 16.17
N ILE A 15 -25.34 -15.38 16.75
CA ILE A 15 -25.49 -14.05 16.12
C ILE A 15 -24.23 -13.19 16.31
N TRP A 16 -23.32 -13.56 17.22
CA TRP A 16 -22.11 -12.77 17.54
C TRP A 16 -20.90 -13.07 16.65
N ILE A 17 -21.03 -13.99 15.68
CA ILE A 17 -19.93 -14.36 14.77
C ILE A 17 -19.96 -13.57 13.46
N GLN A 18 -20.80 -12.52 13.36
CA GLN A 18 -20.66 -11.55 12.28
C GLN A 18 -19.49 -10.63 12.59
N GLY A 19 -18.27 -11.16 12.39
CA GLY A 19 -17.09 -10.31 12.28
C GLY A 19 -17.35 -9.33 11.14
N CYS A 20 -17.23 -8.03 11.41
CA CYS A 20 -17.15 -7.04 10.35
C CYS A 20 -16.07 -7.51 9.38
N ALA A 21 -16.43 -7.76 8.13
CA ALA A 21 -15.42 -7.93 7.10
C ALA A 21 -14.56 -6.66 7.11
N PRO A 22 -13.23 -6.76 7.24
CA PRO A 22 -12.39 -5.59 7.16
C PRO A 22 -12.65 -4.93 5.81
N ALA A 23 -12.79 -3.61 5.82
CA ALA A 23 -12.92 -2.87 4.58
C ALA A 23 -11.64 -3.13 3.76
N THR A 24 -11.81 -3.58 2.53
CA THR A 24 -10.70 -3.90 1.63
C THR A 24 -10.49 -2.73 0.68
N TYR A 25 -9.24 -2.47 0.31
CA TYR A 25 -8.96 -1.53 -0.76
C TYR A 25 -9.33 -2.14 -2.11
N GLU A 26 -9.61 -1.30 -3.09
CA GLU A 26 -9.94 -1.70 -4.45
C GLU A 26 -9.07 -0.92 -5.43
N ILE A 27 -8.54 -1.61 -6.44
CA ILE A 27 -7.77 -1.01 -7.54
C ILE A 27 -8.61 -1.14 -8.82
N GLU A 28 -9.10 0.00 -9.33
CA GLU A 28 -9.95 0.02 -10.54
C GLU A 28 -9.13 -0.02 -11.85
N GLY A 29 -7.82 0.22 -11.76
CA GLY A 29 -6.92 0.33 -12.90
C GLY A 29 -5.60 0.99 -12.49
N TYR A 30 -4.76 1.29 -13.47
CA TYR A 30 -3.46 1.93 -13.24
C TYR A 30 -3.24 3.11 -14.18
N THR A 31 -2.57 4.15 -13.67
CA THR A 31 -2.08 5.31 -14.42
C THR A 31 -0.64 5.59 -14.03
N GLY A 32 0.10 6.36 -14.82
CA GLY A 32 1.43 6.83 -14.43
C GLY A 32 1.36 7.80 -13.24
N SER A 33 2.36 7.75 -12.38
CA SER A 33 2.49 8.66 -11.23
C SER A 33 2.78 10.11 -11.68
N SER A 34 2.58 11.06 -10.77
CA SER A 34 2.84 12.49 -10.97
C SER A 34 4.34 12.84 -11.08
N ILE A 35 5.23 12.01 -10.53
CA ILE A 35 6.69 12.24 -10.56
C ILE A 35 7.38 11.51 -11.71
N ASN A 36 6.90 10.31 -12.05
CA ASN A 36 7.43 9.52 -13.15
C ASN A 36 6.31 8.64 -13.77
N PRO A 37 6.01 8.79 -15.07
CA PRO A 37 4.92 8.03 -15.72
C PRO A 37 5.17 6.52 -15.79
N ASP A 38 6.41 6.05 -15.65
CA ASP A 38 6.75 4.62 -15.64
C ASP A 38 6.48 3.94 -14.28
N ILE A 39 6.27 4.74 -13.23
CA ILE A 39 5.80 4.25 -11.94
C ILE A 39 4.27 4.24 -11.98
N LEU A 40 3.69 3.04 -12.10
CA LEU A 40 2.23 2.90 -12.11
C LEU A 40 1.66 3.10 -10.71
N VAL A 41 0.53 3.78 -10.61
CA VAL A 41 -0.27 3.97 -9.39
C VAL A 41 -1.73 3.61 -9.67
N PRO A 42 -2.52 3.18 -8.67
CA PRO A 42 -3.95 2.93 -8.84
C PRO A 42 -4.67 4.16 -9.41
N SER A 43 -5.48 3.98 -10.46
CA SER A 43 -6.15 5.09 -11.16
C SER A 43 -7.22 5.79 -10.32
N ASN A 44 -7.75 5.09 -9.32
CA ASN A 44 -8.69 5.61 -8.33
C ASN A 44 -8.00 6.17 -7.07
N ALA A 45 -6.66 6.13 -6.98
CA ALA A 45 -5.94 6.81 -5.93
C ALA A 45 -5.98 8.33 -6.15
N LYS A 46 -6.35 9.07 -5.12
CA LYS A 46 -6.42 10.53 -5.16
C LYS A 46 -5.03 11.09 -4.91
N PHE A 47 -4.49 11.80 -5.90
CA PHE A 47 -3.27 12.58 -5.74
C PHE A 47 -3.45 13.67 -4.67
N ILE A 48 -2.49 13.75 -3.74
CA ILE A 48 -2.48 14.73 -2.66
C ILE A 48 -1.45 15.83 -2.94
N GLU A 49 -0.18 15.46 -3.07
CA GLU A 49 0.90 16.42 -3.31
C GLU A 49 2.15 15.77 -3.93
N THR A 50 3.03 16.64 -4.44
CA THR A 50 4.39 16.31 -4.87
C THR A 50 5.37 17.20 -4.13
N LYS A 51 6.50 16.64 -3.72
CA LYS A 51 7.55 17.34 -3.00
C LYS A 51 8.90 17.09 -3.66
N VAL A 52 9.69 18.16 -3.82
CA VAL A 52 11.07 18.08 -4.33
C VAL A 52 12.03 18.28 -3.16
N TYR A 53 13.07 17.45 -3.11
CA TYR A 53 14.01 17.38 -2.00
C TYR A 53 15.41 17.85 -2.45
N SER A 54 15.57 19.14 -2.72
CA SER A 54 16.83 19.70 -3.27
C SER A 54 18.05 19.47 -2.39
N ASP A 55 17.84 19.44 -1.07
CA ASP A 55 18.92 19.39 -0.07
C ASP A 55 18.97 18.05 0.67
N HIS A 56 18.18 17.06 0.26
CA HIS A 56 18.18 15.74 0.89
C HIS A 56 19.27 14.85 0.27
N PRO A 57 20.09 14.16 1.08
CA PRO A 57 21.20 13.37 0.57
C PRO A 57 20.73 12.23 -0.36
N THR A 58 19.58 11.62 -0.06
CA THR A 58 19.12 10.41 -0.75
C THR A 58 17.84 10.57 -1.58
N LEU A 59 16.98 11.54 -1.26
CA LEU A 59 15.66 11.67 -1.88
C LEU A 59 15.71 12.78 -2.91
N LYS A 60 15.13 12.54 -4.09
CA LYS A 60 15.04 13.52 -5.17
C LYS A 60 13.68 14.20 -5.19
N GLU A 61 12.63 13.38 -5.30
CA GLU A 61 11.24 13.81 -5.39
C GLU A 61 10.31 12.76 -4.80
N GLY A 62 9.16 13.19 -4.29
CA GLY A 62 8.14 12.33 -3.72
C GLY A 62 6.74 12.72 -4.17
N ALA A 63 5.83 11.75 -4.20
CA ALA A 63 4.42 11.95 -4.49
C ALA A 63 3.55 11.16 -3.51
N THR A 64 2.54 11.82 -2.94
CA THR A 64 1.62 11.24 -1.95
C THR A 64 0.25 11.01 -2.58
N TYR A 65 -0.32 9.84 -2.31
CA TYR A 65 -1.62 9.43 -2.80
C TYR A 65 -2.48 8.86 -1.67
N GLU A 66 -3.78 9.14 -1.72
CA GLU A 66 -4.78 8.57 -0.85
C GLU A 66 -5.54 7.47 -1.59
N LEU A 67 -5.58 6.26 -1.03
CA LEU A 67 -6.43 5.16 -1.48
C LEU A 67 -7.04 4.49 -0.26
N LYS A 68 -8.36 4.58 -0.13
CA LYS A 68 -9.06 4.05 1.05
C LYS A 68 -8.73 2.58 1.27
N HIS A 69 -8.49 2.25 2.54
CA HIS A 69 -8.17 0.93 3.08
C HIS A 69 -6.86 0.31 2.60
N ILE A 70 -6.05 1.04 1.81
CA ILE A 70 -4.70 0.58 1.47
C ILE A 70 -3.85 0.52 2.74
N GLY A 71 -2.93 -0.45 2.80
CA GLY A 71 -2.09 -0.65 3.98
C GLY A 71 -2.80 -1.29 5.18
N GLY A 72 -4.14 -1.32 5.19
CA GLY A 72 -4.93 -1.77 6.34
C GLY A 72 -4.63 -0.99 7.63
N GLU A 73 -5.10 -1.50 8.77
CA GLU A 73 -4.88 -0.85 10.07
C GLU A 73 -3.38 -0.64 10.32
N GLN A 74 -3.00 0.61 10.64
CA GLN A 74 -1.63 1.02 10.91
C GLN A 74 -0.64 0.83 9.75
N GLY A 75 -1.08 0.53 8.53
CA GLY A 75 -0.19 0.27 7.39
C GLY A 75 0.50 -1.11 7.41
N LEU A 76 0.00 -2.05 8.22
CA LEU A 76 0.61 -3.37 8.43
C LEU A 76 0.40 -4.37 7.29
N TYR A 77 -0.42 -4.03 6.30
CA TYR A 77 -0.84 -4.92 5.21
C TYR A 77 -0.44 -4.34 3.85
N PRO A 78 0.78 -4.62 3.37
CA PRO A 78 1.23 -4.18 2.05
C PRO A 78 0.30 -4.69 0.94
N PRO A 79 -0.13 -3.83 0.00
CA PRO A 79 -1.03 -4.22 -1.08
C PRO A 79 -0.32 -5.13 -2.09
N THR A 80 -0.48 -6.44 -1.95
CA THR A 80 0.30 -7.44 -2.70
C THR A 80 0.05 -7.38 -4.21
N ASP A 81 -1.19 -7.12 -4.62
CA ASP A 81 -1.57 -6.94 -6.02
C ASP A 81 -0.92 -5.71 -6.68
N TYR A 82 -0.75 -4.62 -5.91
CA TYR A 82 -0.04 -3.44 -6.37
C TYR A 82 1.46 -3.71 -6.60
N PHE A 83 2.14 -4.34 -5.65
CA PHE A 83 3.55 -4.72 -5.81
C PHE A 83 3.75 -5.76 -6.92
N GLN A 84 2.81 -6.70 -7.08
CA GLN A 84 2.83 -7.63 -8.21
C GLN A 84 2.70 -6.89 -9.55
N LYS A 85 1.84 -5.85 -9.62
CA LYS A 85 1.72 -5.05 -10.84
C LYS A 85 3.02 -4.34 -11.20
N LEU A 86 3.71 -3.75 -10.21
CA LEU A 86 5.00 -3.11 -10.42
C LEU A 86 6.04 -4.14 -10.92
N ARG A 87 6.04 -5.34 -10.35
CA ARG A 87 6.87 -6.46 -10.81
C ARG A 87 6.59 -6.84 -12.26
N ASP A 88 5.32 -6.95 -12.63
CA ASP A 88 4.91 -7.27 -14.00
C ASP A 88 5.31 -6.19 -15.01
N THR A 89 5.59 -4.95 -14.58
CA THR A 89 6.09 -3.86 -15.41
C THR A 89 7.60 -3.61 -15.31
N GLY A 90 8.32 -4.52 -14.66
CA GLY A 90 9.78 -4.59 -14.64
C GLY A 90 10.44 -4.00 -13.38
N TRP A 91 9.68 -3.60 -12.37
CA TRP A 91 10.25 -3.18 -11.08
C TRP A 91 10.59 -4.38 -10.21
N VAL A 92 11.82 -4.46 -9.72
CA VAL A 92 12.29 -5.55 -8.87
C VAL A 92 12.43 -5.03 -7.45
N GLU A 93 11.79 -5.69 -6.48
CA GLU A 93 11.89 -5.32 -5.07
C GLU A 93 13.27 -5.73 -4.51
N LEU A 94 13.94 -4.78 -3.85
CA LEU A 94 15.19 -4.99 -3.12
C LEU A 94 14.83 -5.44 -1.69
N GLU A 95 14.45 -6.72 -1.53
CA GLU A 95 13.90 -7.24 -0.27
C GLU A 95 14.85 -7.08 0.93
N GLU A 96 16.16 -7.13 0.68
CA GLU A 96 17.21 -6.95 1.69
C GLU A 96 17.32 -5.52 2.23
N GLU A 97 16.89 -4.52 1.46
CA GLU A 97 16.87 -3.11 1.84
C GLU A 97 15.56 -2.67 2.50
N ARG A 98 14.63 -3.60 2.72
CA ARG A 98 13.31 -3.26 3.29
C ARG A 98 13.42 -2.68 4.70
N LEU A 99 12.86 -1.48 4.88
CA LEU A 99 12.80 -0.78 6.17
C LEU A 99 11.36 -0.68 6.67
N GLY A 100 10.89 -1.75 7.32
CA GLY A 100 9.54 -1.81 7.89
C GLY A 100 8.44 -1.73 6.81
N HIS A 101 7.80 -0.56 6.70
CA HIS A 101 6.73 -0.27 5.74
C HIS A 101 7.25 0.39 4.45
N VAL A 102 8.57 0.62 4.38
CA VAL A 102 9.23 1.17 3.20
C VAL A 102 9.80 0.02 2.37
N HIS A 103 9.37 -0.04 1.13
CA HIS A 103 9.76 -1.03 0.14
C HIS A 103 10.61 -0.34 -0.93
N PHE A 104 11.81 -0.84 -1.20
CA PHE A 104 12.67 -0.32 -2.26
C PHE A 104 12.51 -1.16 -3.51
N LEU A 105 12.38 -0.51 -4.66
CA LEU A 105 12.28 -1.17 -5.96
C LEU A 105 13.20 -0.52 -6.96
N GLU A 106 13.81 -1.34 -7.80
CA GLU A 106 14.72 -0.92 -8.85
C GLU A 106 14.18 -1.31 -10.22
N LYS A 107 14.35 -0.40 -11.18
CA LYS A 107 14.15 -0.68 -12.61
C LYS A 107 15.16 0.12 -13.41
N ASP A 108 15.88 -0.58 -14.28
CA ASP A 108 17.02 -0.03 -15.02
C ASP A 108 18.04 0.58 -14.05
N ASP A 109 18.20 1.91 -14.02
CA ASP A 109 19.08 2.63 -13.06
C ASP A 109 18.27 3.54 -12.11
N THR A 110 16.96 3.32 -12.00
CA THR A 110 16.08 4.11 -11.13
C THR A 110 15.68 3.30 -9.92
N VAL A 111 16.01 3.81 -8.73
CA VAL A 111 15.50 3.27 -7.47
C VAL A 111 14.37 4.15 -6.94
N ILE A 112 13.30 3.51 -6.52
CA ILE A 112 12.17 4.13 -5.84
C ILE A 112 11.99 3.52 -4.46
N ALA A 113 11.48 4.32 -3.53
CA ALA A 113 10.99 3.87 -2.24
C ALA A 113 9.47 4.05 -2.21
N ILE A 114 8.74 3.03 -1.76
CA ILE A 114 7.30 3.07 -1.57
C ILE A 114 7.01 2.87 -0.10
N GLU A 115 6.48 3.89 0.56
CA GLU A 115 5.99 3.79 1.93
C GLU A 115 4.48 3.55 1.91
N ILE A 116 4.03 2.46 2.54
CA ILE A 116 2.61 2.14 2.70
C ILE A 116 2.15 2.50 4.12
N ARG A 117 1.07 3.27 4.21
CA ARG A 117 0.42 3.65 5.47
C ARG A 117 -1.08 3.36 5.35
N GLU A 118 -1.79 3.55 6.46
CA GLU A 118 -3.25 3.44 6.47
C GLU A 118 -3.86 4.54 5.59
N ASP A 119 -4.67 4.12 4.60
CA ASP A 119 -5.38 4.97 3.64
C ASP A 119 -4.51 5.80 2.67
N ASN A 120 -3.18 5.70 2.75
CA ASN A 120 -2.27 6.44 1.89
C ASN A 120 -0.97 5.70 1.60
N PHE A 121 -0.31 6.13 0.52
CA PHE A 121 1.03 5.69 0.18
C PHE A 121 1.84 6.82 -0.43
N GLU A 122 3.14 6.75 -0.23
CA GLU A 122 4.10 7.72 -0.75
C GLU A 122 5.11 7.00 -1.63
N ILE A 123 5.43 7.59 -2.77
CA ILE A 123 6.47 7.11 -3.68
C ILE A 123 7.55 8.16 -3.72
N PHE A 124 8.80 7.74 -3.51
CA PHE A 124 9.98 8.58 -3.65
C PHE A 124 10.87 8.05 -4.76
N THR A 125 11.43 8.94 -5.56
CA THR A 125 12.59 8.62 -6.41
C THR A 125 13.86 8.98 -5.66
N MET A 126 14.83 8.06 -5.68
CA MET A 126 16.12 8.24 -5.01
C MET A 126 17.08 9.03 -5.92
N ASN A 127 18.11 9.63 -5.32
CA ASN A 127 19.25 10.16 -6.09
C ASN A 127 20.06 8.98 -6.65
N ASN A 128 20.50 9.04 -7.91
CA ASN A 128 21.25 7.97 -8.56
C ASN A 128 22.60 7.64 -7.87
N ASP A 129 23.12 8.57 -7.06
CA ASP A 129 24.38 8.41 -6.31
C ASP A 129 24.15 8.06 -4.83
N ALA A 130 22.91 7.79 -4.43
CA ALA A 130 22.58 7.44 -3.05
C ALA A 130 22.99 5.99 -2.78
N ASP A 131 23.87 5.77 -1.80
CA ASP A 131 24.01 4.47 -1.17
C ASP A 131 22.69 4.20 -0.41
N ILE A 132 21.99 3.14 -0.80
CA ILE A 132 20.75 2.67 -0.19
C ILE A 132 21.10 1.62 0.86
#